data_AF-M1J4M7-F1
#
_entry.id   AF-M1J4M7-F1
#
_cell.length_a   1.000
_cell.length_b   1.000
_cell.length_c   1.000
_cell.angle_alpha   90.00
_cell.angle_beta   90.00
_cell.angle_gamma   90.00
#
_symmetry.space_group_name_H-M   'P 1'
#
loop_
_entity.id
_entity.type
_entity.pdbx_description
1 polymer ?
#
loop_
_entity_poly.entity_id
_entity_poly.type
_entity_poly.pdbx_seq_one_letter_code
_entity_poly.pdbx_strand_id
1 'polypeptide(L)'
;FFDDHFLELYKRTQDRVAGKKHLDRLPDFMPMDLAAGTPEPRNPVEAGLADLWARAVPAMSLQWRARFAESTRNLLNESLWELSNINAGRIANPLEYIEMRRKVGGAPWSAGLIEFAARAEVPAAVAGARPLRVLRDAFSDAVHLRNDLFSYEREILDEGELSNGVLVLEHFLGCSTQEAAEAVNDLLTSRLQQFEHTALTELGPLFAEHGLDAAGCAAVMAYTKGLQDWQSGGHEWHMVSSRYMNDATAGGREVSGGSPVLPYGPAGLGTSAALLSVPGRVTVPFPTTARAEAARARPLQPRAAPARRPVPGAGPGHAVHPAAQPAPGRRPPQRRGLGPAHGHPRTAAGVPFSHVWDEARIIDYDLPLCAAGIHPDASPEQLDISSAWLAWGTYGDDYYPVVYGRTRDLAGARAATARLSAFMPLEDPAATPPPTTAFERSLADLWRRTATPMSARARRTFRTAVEDMATSWLWELDNQAANRVPDPVDYMEMRRRTFGSDLTAGLCRLAHEDRIPPEVYESGPMRSLANAAMDYACLLNDVFSYQKEIEYEG
;
A
#
# COMPACT_ATOMS: atom_id res chain seq x y z
N PHE A 1 3.02 -12.91 25.48
CA PHE A 1 2.54 -14.26 25.83
C PHE A 1 2.38 -15.15 24.61
N PHE A 2 1.35 -14.97 23.75
CA PHE A 2 1.20 -15.84 22.57
C PHE A 2 2.48 -15.88 21.72
N ASP A 3 3.02 -14.70 21.43
CA ASP A 3 4.26 -14.52 20.67
C ASP A 3 5.45 -15.27 21.31
N ASP A 4 5.79 -14.96 22.56
CA ASP A 4 6.88 -15.63 23.27
C ASP A 4 6.65 -17.16 23.44
N HIS A 5 5.41 -17.59 23.66
CA HIS A 5 5.03 -19.01 23.73
C HIS A 5 5.25 -19.72 22.39
N PHE A 6 4.92 -19.06 21.27
CA PHE A 6 5.14 -19.60 19.94
C PHE A 6 6.64 -19.65 19.59
N LEU A 7 7.39 -18.62 19.99
CA LEU A 7 8.85 -18.58 19.86
C LEU A 7 9.50 -19.79 20.54
N GLU A 8 9.21 -19.99 21.83
CA GLU A 8 9.84 -21.04 22.64
C GLU A 8 9.46 -22.45 22.19
N LEU A 9 8.18 -22.70 21.87
CA LEU A 9 7.73 -24.05 21.53
C LEU A 9 7.98 -24.43 20.07
N TYR A 10 7.93 -23.48 19.14
CA TYR A 10 7.89 -23.78 17.71
C TYR A 10 8.99 -23.09 16.88
N LYS A 11 9.35 -21.83 17.15
CA LYS A 11 10.41 -21.16 16.37
C LYS A 11 11.79 -21.69 16.71
N ARG A 12 12.15 -21.76 18.00
CA ARG A 12 13.47 -22.28 18.44
C ARG A 12 13.71 -23.73 18.01
N THR A 13 12.65 -24.55 18.00
CA THR A 13 12.70 -25.96 17.58
C THR A 13 12.50 -26.15 16.07
N GLN A 14 12.07 -25.10 15.36
CA GLN A 14 11.62 -25.11 13.97
C GLN A 14 10.49 -26.12 13.65
N ASP A 15 9.66 -26.48 14.64
CA ASP A 15 8.56 -27.43 14.46
C ASP A 15 7.34 -26.77 13.77
N ARG A 16 7.42 -26.65 12.44
CA ARG A 16 6.34 -26.11 11.60
C ARG A 16 5.06 -26.92 11.66
N VAL A 17 5.13 -28.24 11.83
CA VAL A 17 3.96 -29.11 11.81
C VAL A 17 3.15 -28.92 13.09
N ALA A 18 3.82 -28.91 14.25
CA ALA A 18 3.17 -28.63 15.52
C ALA A 18 2.68 -27.18 15.60
N GLY A 19 3.49 -26.22 15.14
CA GLY A 19 3.09 -24.81 15.07
C GLY A 19 1.83 -24.61 14.23
N LYS A 20 1.76 -25.21 13.04
CA LYS A 20 0.55 -25.15 12.21
C LYS A 20 -0.66 -25.77 12.90
N LYS A 21 -0.51 -26.96 13.50
CA LYS A 21 -1.61 -27.64 14.20
C LYS A 21 -2.11 -26.83 15.40
N HIS A 22 -1.22 -26.12 16.10
CA HIS A 22 -1.58 -25.20 17.18
C HIS A 22 -2.45 -24.05 16.66
N LEU A 23 -2.02 -23.40 15.58
CA LEU A 23 -2.73 -22.25 14.99
C LEU A 23 -4.05 -22.63 14.32
N ASP A 24 -4.11 -23.80 13.66
CA ASP A 24 -5.33 -24.31 13.01
C ASP A 24 -6.50 -24.46 14.00
N ARG A 25 -6.22 -24.58 15.31
CA ARG A 25 -7.24 -24.74 16.35
C ARG A 25 -7.75 -23.43 16.94
N LEU A 26 -6.98 -22.35 16.83
CA LEU A 26 -7.35 -21.05 17.43
C LEU A 26 -8.62 -20.42 16.83
N PRO A 27 -8.94 -20.59 15.52
CA PRO A 27 -10.23 -20.16 14.96
C PRO A 27 -11.46 -20.75 15.65
N ASP A 28 -11.36 -21.94 16.23
CA ASP A 28 -12.50 -22.57 16.94
C ASP A 28 -12.91 -21.78 18.20
N PHE A 29 -12.04 -20.90 18.70
CA PHE A 29 -12.28 -20.02 19.85
C PHE A 29 -12.76 -18.62 19.47
N MET A 30 -13.01 -18.39 18.18
CA MET A 30 -13.50 -17.12 17.64
C MET A 30 -14.85 -17.31 16.91
N PRO A 31 -15.88 -17.86 17.59
CA PRO A 31 -17.15 -18.15 16.92
C PRO A 31 -17.84 -16.85 16.48
N MET A 32 -18.27 -16.84 15.22
CA MET A 32 -19.09 -15.75 14.67
C MET A 32 -20.55 -15.88 15.12
N ASP A 33 -21.04 -17.12 15.25
CA ASP A 33 -22.28 -17.43 15.95
C ASP A 33 -22.00 -17.63 17.44
N LEU A 34 -22.33 -16.62 18.26
CA LEU A 34 -22.07 -16.64 19.69
C LEU A 34 -22.83 -17.75 20.43
N ALA A 35 -23.88 -18.32 19.83
CA ALA A 35 -24.61 -19.45 20.42
C ALA A 35 -23.88 -20.78 20.26
N ALA A 36 -22.94 -20.89 19.31
CA ALA A 36 -22.19 -22.12 19.06
C ALA A 36 -21.21 -22.49 20.20
N GLY A 37 -20.86 -21.50 21.05
CA GLY A 37 -19.87 -21.66 22.11
C GLY A 37 -18.45 -21.90 21.57
N THR A 38 -17.52 -22.23 22.46
CA THR A 38 -16.13 -22.59 22.13
C THR A 38 -15.83 -24.00 22.62
N PRO A 39 -14.93 -24.76 21.98
CA PRO A 39 -14.48 -26.04 22.49
C PRO A 39 -13.70 -25.88 23.81
N GLU A 40 -13.43 -26.99 24.51
CA GLU A 40 -12.60 -26.96 25.72
C GLU A 40 -11.16 -26.49 25.40
N PRO A 41 -10.64 -25.45 26.07
CA PRO A 41 -9.24 -25.05 25.96
C PRO A 41 -8.29 -26.14 26.43
N ARG A 42 -7.15 -26.29 25.74
CA ARG A 42 -6.11 -27.30 26.04
C ARG A 42 -4.78 -26.66 26.42
N ASN A 43 -4.61 -25.37 26.18
CA ASN A 43 -3.46 -24.60 26.58
C ASN A 43 -3.87 -23.17 27.00
N PRO A 44 -2.96 -22.41 27.63
CA PRO A 44 -3.27 -21.06 28.10
C PRO A 44 -3.62 -20.05 26.99
N VAL A 45 -3.09 -20.22 25.77
CA VAL A 45 -3.41 -19.35 24.63
C VAL A 45 -4.88 -19.46 24.27
N GLU A 46 -5.38 -20.68 24.14
CA GLU A 46 -6.77 -20.96 23.80
C GLU A 46 -7.72 -20.52 24.92
N ALA A 47 -7.33 -20.73 26.18
CA ALA A 47 -8.12 -20.30 27.33
C ALA A 47 -8.24 -18.78 27.39
N GLY A 48 -7.13 -18.08 27.14
CA GLY A 48 -7.12 -16.62 27.07
C GLY A 48 -7.93 -16.08 25.89
N LEU A 49 -7.81 -16.70 24.71
CA LEU A 49 -8.58 -16.29 23.53
C LEU A 49 -10.09 -16.48 23.76
N ALA A 50 -10.51 -17.61 24.34
CA ALA A 50 -11.91 -17.86 24.67
C ALA A 50 -12.49 -16.78 25.61
N ASP A 51 -11.78 -16.44 26.69
CA ASP A 51 -12.20 -15.40 27.65
C ASP A 51 -12.29 -14.02 26.99
N LEU A 52 -11.22 -13.61 26.29
CA LEU A 52 -11.16 -12.30 25.66
C LEU A 52 -12.23 -12.14 24.58
N TRP A 53 -12.47 -13.19 23.78
CA TRP A 53 -13.50 -13.18 22.75
C TRP A 53 -14.89 -13.03 23.36
N ALA A 54 -15.20 -13.80 24.40
CA ALA A 54 -16.48 -13.75 25.10
C ALA A 54 -16.78 -12.36 25.72
N ARG A 55 -15.74 -11.60 26.09
CA ARG A 55 -15.88 -10.28 26.72
C ARG A 55 -15.98 -9.13 25.72
N ALA A 56 -15.30 -9.22 24.58
CA ALA A 56 -15.23 -8.12 23.60
C ALA A 56 -16.32 -8.22 22.53
N VAL A 57 -16.47 -9.40 21.93
CA VAL A 57 -17.22 -9.60 20.68
C VAL A 57 -18.73 -9.40 20.79
N PRO A 58 -19.42 -9.81 21.88
CA PRO A 58 -20.86 -9.63 22.00
C PRO A 58 -21.34 -8.17 21.95
N ALA A 59 -20.48 -7.22 22.33
CA ALA A 59 -20.81 -5.79 22.35
C ALA A 59 -20.73 -5.11 20.97
N MET A 60 -20.18 -5.78 19.97
CA MET A 60 -19.84 -5.18 18.68
C MET A 60 -20.72 -5.70 17.54
N SER A 61 -20.83 -4.95 16.44
CA SER A 61 -21.60 -5.33 15.26
C SER A 61 -21.01 -6.53 14.51
N LEU A 62 -21.85 -7.26 13.76
CA LEU A 62 -21.39 -8.39 12.94
C LEU A 62 -20.28 -8.00 11.95
N GLN A 63 -20.34 -6.77 11.42
CA GLN A 63 -19.35 -6.25 10.48
C GLN A 63 -18.00 -6.01 11.17
N TRP A 64 -18.00 -5.45 12.38
CA TRP A 64 -16.78 -5.33 13.18
C TRP A 64 -16.22 -6.72 13.52
N ARG A 65 -17.07 -7.66 13.95
CA ARG A 65 -16.64 -9.02 14.30
C ARG A 65 -15.95 -9.73 13.15
N ALA A 66 -16.47 -9.59 11.94
CA ALA A 66 -15.88 -10.18 10.74
C ALA A 66 -14.46 -9.62 10.50
N ARG A 67 -14.28 -8.30 10.59
CA ARG A 67 -12.97 -7.65 10.45
C ARG A 67 -12.00 -8.07 11.56
N PHE A 68 -12.49 -8.11 12.81
CA PHE A 68 -11.67 -8.47 13.96
C PHE A 68 -11.25 -9.95 13.94
N ALA A 69 -12.14 -10.85 13.52
CA ALA A 69 -11.81 -12.26 13.31
C ALA A 69 -10.79 -12.45 12.18
N GLU A 70 -10.90 -11.68 11.10
CA GLU A 70 -9.90 -11.68 10.02
C GLU A 70 -8.54 -11.18 10.52
N SER A 71 -8.47 -10.03 11.19
CA SER A 71 -7.20 -9.51 11.72
C SER A 71 -6.58 -10.44 12.75
N THR A 72 -7.39 -11.10 13.59
CA THR A 72 -6.88 -12.07 14.57
C THR A 72 -6.34 -13.31 13.86
N ARG A 73 -7.03 -13.86 12.85
CA ARG A 73 -6.48 -14.97 12.05
C ARG A 73 -5.19 -14.60 11.35
N ASN A 74 -5.09 -13.38 10.83
CA ASN A 74 -3.87 -12.92 10.18
C ASN A 74 -2.71 -12.79 11.17
N LEU A 75 -2.95 -12.20 12.35
CA LEU A 75 -1.99 -12.13 13.47
C LEU A 75 -1.45 -13.50 13.85
N LEU A 76 -2.34 -14.47 14.03
CA LEU A 76 -1.94 -15.82 14.41
C LEU A 76 -1.14 -16.52 13.30
N ASN A 77 -1.47 -16.26 12.04
CA ASN A 77 -0.76 -16.82 10.89
C ASN A 77 0.58 -16.14 10.59
N GLU A 78 0.88 -14.97 11.18
CA GLU A 78 2.19 -14.31 11.10
C GLU A 78 3.30 -15.27 11.47
N SER A 79 3.12 -15.98 12.58
CA SER A 79 4.16 -16.84 13.14
C SER A 79 4.53 -18.00 12.21
N LEU A 80 3.65 -18.44 11.30
CA LEU A 80 3.99 -19.43 10.27
C LEU A 80 4.85 -18.85 9.15
N TRP A 81 4.59 -17.60 8.77
CA TRP A 81 5.39 -16.92 7.76
C TRP A 81 6.79 -16.63 8.29
N GLU A 82 6.90 -16.10 9.50
CA GLU A 82 8.18 -15.86 10.18
C GLU A 82 8.96 -17.16 10.33
N LEU A 83 8.31 -18.23 10.82
CA LEU A 83 8.93 -19.54 10.96
C LEU A 83 9.41 -20.12 9.63
N SER A 84 8.67 -19.90 8.54
CA SER A 84 9.09 -20.32 7.21
C SER A 84 10.33 -19.55 6.73
N ASN A 85 10.45 -18.26 7.06
CA ASN A 85 11.61 -17.44 6.71
C ASN A 85 12.84 -17.84 7.53
N ILE A 86 12.69 -18.02 8.85
CA ILE A 86 13.74 -18.50 9.74
C ILE A 86 14.27 -19.85 9.25
N ASN A 87 13.37 -20.80 8.96
CA ASN A 87 13.75 -22.12 8.44
C ASN A 87 14.49 -22.06 7.10
N ALA A 88 14.13 -21.12 6.22
CA ALA A 88 14.78 -20.93 4.93
C ALA A 88 16.04 -20.05 4.99
N GLY A 89 16.35 -19.43 6.14
CA GLY A 89 17.40 -18.42 6.26
C GLY A 89 17.16 -17.21 5.35
N ARG A 90 15.89 -16.86 5.10
CA ARG A 90 15.51 -15.87 4.09
C ARG A 90 15.08 -14.57 4.75
N ILE A 91 15.85 -13.51 4.52
CA ILE A 91 15.48 -12.14 4.88
C ILE A 91 14.59 -11.57 3.76
N ALA A 92 13.43 -11.01 4.13
CA ALA A 92 12.53 -10.36 3.18
C ALA A 92 13.16 -9.07 2.62
N ASN A 93 12.81 -8.68 1.39
CA ASN A 93 13.16 -7.35 0.89
C ASN A 93 12.25 -6.28 1.54
N PRO A 94 12.57 -4.97 1.45
CA PRO A 94 11.82 -3.92 2.14
C PRO A 94 10.32 -3.83 1.78
N LEU A 95 9.97 -4.10 0.50
CA LEU A 95 8.58 -4.05 0.05
C LEU A 95 7.78 -5.24 0.57
N GLU A 96 8.37 -6.44 0.50
CA GLU A 96 7.75 -7.64 1.07
C GLU A 96 7.61 -7.52 2.58
N TYR A 97 8.62 -6.99 3.27
CA TYR A 97 8.62 -6.81 4.72
C TYR A 97 7.44 -5.93 5.17
N ILE A 98 7.26 -4.75 4.57
CA ILE A 98 6.20 -3.83 4.96
C ILE A 98 4.81 -4.40 4.62
N GLU A 99 4.65 -5.05 3.46
CA GLU A 99 3.39 -5.67 3.05
C GLU A 99 3.00 -6.80 4.02
N MET A 100 3.95 -7.65 4.39
CA MET A 100 3.71 -8.75 5.32
C MET A 100 3.40 -8.23 6.72
N ARG A 101 4.19 -7.29 7.28
CA ARG A 101 3.90 -6.69 8.60
C ARG A 101 2.52 -6.03 8.65
N ARG A 102 2.03 -5.41 7.57
CA ARG A 102 0.65 -4.89 7.52
C ARG A 102 -0.41 -5.99 7.52
N LYS A 103 -0.16 -7.07 6.79
CA LYS A 103 -1.15 -8.13 6.61
C LYS A 103 -1.25 -9.00 7.85
N VAL A 104 -0.11 -9.44 8.38
CA VAL A 104 -0.02 -10.43 9.43
C VAL A 104 0.40 -9.85 10.78
N GLY A 105 0.89 -8.62 10.86
CA GLY A 105 1.26 -8.00 12.14
C GLY A 105 0.08 -7.74 13.10
N GLY A 106 0.41 -7.41 14.34
CA GLY A 106 -0.57 -7.17 15.42
C GLY A 106 -1.27 -5.80 15.39
N ALA A 107 -0.85 -4.89 14.51
CA ALA A 107 -1.41 -3.53 14.49
C ALA A 107 -2.86 -3.46 13.94
N PRO A 108 -3.27 -4.16 12.86
CA PRO A 108 -4.68 -4.23 12.47
C PRO A 108 -5.59 -4.80 13.57
N TRP A 109 -5.09 -5.79 14.33
CA TRP A 109 -5.79 -6.33 15.49
C TRP A 109 -5.94 -5.28 16.60
N SER A 110 -4.87 -4.52 16.89
CA SER A 110 -4.90 -3.41 17.85
C SER A 110 -5.87 -2.30 17.41
N ALA A 111 -5.92 -1.99 16.12
CA ALA A 111 -6.86 -1.03 15.54
C ALA A 111 -8.33 -1.46 15.77
N GLY A 112 -8.63 -2.75 15.61
CA GLY A 112 -9.96 -3.29 15.93
C GLY A 112 -10.34 -3.10 17.40
N LEU A 113 -9.39 -3.28 18.33
CA LEU A 113 -9.61 -3.01 19.75
C LEU A 113 -9.80 -1.53 20.08
N ILE A 114 -9.24 -0.62 19.28
CA ILE A 114 -9.47 0.82 19.45
C ILE A 114 -10.92 1.17 19.17
N GLU A 115 -11.55 0.59 18.14
CA GLU A 115 -12.99 0.77 17.89
C GLU A 115 -13.82 0.35 19.12
N PHE A 116 -13.47 -0.78 19.74
CA PHE A 116 -14.11 -1.27 20.97
C PHE A 116 -13.88 -0.33 22.16
N ALA A 117 -12.63 0.07 22.41
CA ALA A 117 -12.26 0.91 23.54
C ALA A 117 -12.84 2.32 23.45
N ALA A 118 -12.84 2.91 22.25
CA ALA A 118 -13.42 4.22 21.98
C ALA A 118 -14.96 4.19 21.88
N ARG A 119 -15.57 2.99 21.85
CA ARG A 119 -17.01 2.79 21.55
C ARG A 119 -17.41 3.50 20.26
N ALA A 120 -16.54 3.42 19.27
CA ALA A 120 -16.62 4.15 18.02
C ALA A 120 -16.30 3.18 16.87
N GLU A 121 -17.30 2.38 16.50
CA GLU A 121 -17.19 1.54 15.31
C GLU A 121 -17.14 2.41 14.05
N VAL A 122 -16.16 2.16 13.21
CA VAL A 122 -16.05 2.79 11.90
C VAL A 122 -17.24 2.32 11.05
N PRO A 123 -18.04 3.24 10.48
CA PRO A 123 -19.18 2.87 9.65
C PRO A 123 -18.73 2.02 8.44
N ALA A 124 -19.39 0.89 8.20
CA ALA A 124 -18.97 -0.02 7.13
C ALA A 124 -19.03 0.59 5.72
N ALA A 125 -19.85 1.62 5.51
CA ALA A 125 -19.90 2.36 4.25
C ALA A 125 -18.55 2.99 3.88
N VAL A 126 -17.71 3.32 4.87
CA VAL A 126 -16.40 3.95 4.67
C VAL A 126 -15.21 3.12 5.17
N ALA A 127 -15.46 2.02 5.90
CA ALA A 127 -14.39 1.16 6.44
C ALA A 127 -13.44 0.61 5.37
N GLY A 128 -13.94 0.38 4.15
CA GLY A 128 -13.14 -0.06 3.00
C GLY A 128 -12.54 1.07 2.15
N ALA A 129 -12.87 2.33 2.45
CA ALA A 129 -12.42 3.47 1.68
C ALA A 129 -10.91 3.69 1.82
N ARG A 130 -10.27 4.22 0.77
CA ARG A 130 -8.81 4.44 0.74
C ARG A 130 -8.30 5.23 1.93
N PRO A 131 -8.87 6.38 2.34
CA PRO A 131 -8.32 7.16 3.46
C PRO A 131 -8.27 6.38 4.77
N LEU A 132 -9.27 5.53 5.06
CA LEU A 132 -9.27 4.71 6.27
C LEU A 132 -8.29 3.54 6.19
N ARG A 133 -8.09 2.95 5.00
CA ARG A 133 -7.01 1.97 4.79
C ARG A 133 -5.65 2.62 5.00
N VAL A 134 -5.39 3.78 4.39
CA VAL A 134 -4.13 4.51 4.54
C VAL A 134 -3.87 4.90 5.99
N LEU A 135 -4.87 5.36 6.75
CA LEU A 135 -4.73 5.62 8.18
C LEU A 135 -4.31 4.36 8.96
N ARG A 136 -5.02 3.25 8.77
CA ARG A 136 -4.72 1.99 9.44
C ARG A 136 -3.34 1.47 9.05
N ASP A 137 -2.99 1.54 7.77
CA ASP A 137 -1.75 0.98 7.25
C ASP A 137 -0.54 1.85 7.65
N ALA A 138 -0.67 3.18 7.63
CA ALA A 138 0.35 4.10 8.15
C ALA A 138 0.54 3.97 9.67
N PHE A 139 -0.55 3.81 10.42
CA PHE A 139 -0.50 3.44 11.83
C PHE A 139 0.27 2.14 12.01
N SER A 140 -0.13 1.08 11.30
CA SER A 140 0.50 -0.24 11.36
C SER A 140 2.00 -0.18 11.11
N ASP A 141 2.43 0.46 10.03
CA ASP A 141 3.85 0.59 9.72
C ASP A 141 4.60 1.30 10.85
N ALA A 142 4.04 2.40 11.36
CA ALA A 142 4.66 3.18 12.41
C ALA A 142 4.69 2.45 13.77
N VAL A 143 3.77 1.51 14.01
CA VAL A 143 3.83 0.59 15.15
C VAL A 143 5.01 -0.36 15.02
N HIS A 144 5.08 -1.09 13.90
CA HIS A 144 6.08 -2.15 13.71
C HIS A 144 7.50 -1.57 13.57
N LEU A 145 7.70 -0.52 12.77
CA LEU A 145 9.02 0.11 12.61
C LEU A 145 9.56 0.66 13.92
N ARG A 146 8.68 1.19 14.79
CA ARG A 146 9.10 1.59 16.14
C ARG A 146 9.49 0.37 16.96
N ASN A 147 8.67 -0.69 16.95
CA ASN A 147 8.97 -1.91 17.67
C ASN A 147 10.34 -2.46 17.27
N ASP A 148 10.58 -2.59 15.95
CA ASP A 148 11.84 -3.08 15.37
C ASP A 148 13.07 -2.33 15.89
N LEU A 149 13.00 -0.99 16.00
CA LEU A 149 14.10 -0.18 16.53
C LEU A 149 14.41 -0.50 18.00
N PHE A 150 13.38 -0.74 18.82
CA PHE A 150 13.52 -1.01 20.25
C PHE A 150 13.83 -2.49 20.55
N SER A 151 13.42 -3.41 19.68
CA SER A 151 13.57 -4.86 19.87
C SER A 151 14.75 -5.46 19.11
N TYR A 152 15.41 -4.71 18.23
CA TYR A 152 16.49 -5.19 17.36
C TYR A 152 17.51 -6.09 18.07
N GLU A 153 18.12 -5.63 19.16
CA GLU A 153 19.17 -6.39 19.84
C GLU A 153 18.64 -7.73 20.36
N ARG A 154 17.47 -7.74 21.00
CA ARG A 154 16.85 -8.96 21.52
C ARG A 154 16.52 -9.93 20.39
N GLU A 155 15.84 -9.43 19.35
CA GLU A 155 15.36 -10.23 18.22
C GLU A 155 16.52 -10.87 17.44
N ILE A 156 17.58 -10.10 17.17
CA ILE A 156 18.68 -10.56 16.34
C ILE A 156 19.71 -11.37 17.15
N LEU A 157 20.02 -10.97 18.38
CA LEU A 157 21.09 -11.62 19.16
C LEU A 157 20.63 -12.84 19.99
N ASP A 158 19.36 -12.89 20.43
CA ASP A 158 18.84 -14.01 21.24
C ASP A 158 17.83 -14.87 20.46
N GLU A 159 16.85 -14.23 19.83
CA GLU A 159 15.72 -14.95 19.25
C GLU A 159 16.04 -15.57 17.87
N GLY A 160 17.00 -14.98 17.14
CA GLY A 160 17.29 -15.36 15.75
C GLY A 160 16.14 -15.00 14.79
N GLU A 161 15.36 -13.99 15.15
CA GLU A 161 14.26 -13.48 14.33
C GLU A 161 14.82 -12.75 13.10
N LEU A 162 14.14 -12.89 11.95
CA LEU A 162 14.53 -12.26 10.70
C LEU A 162 13.60 -11.11 10.31
N SER A 163 12.48 -10.97 11.00
CA SER A 163 11.39 -10.04 10.69
C SER A 163 11.60 -8.69 11.39
N ASN A 164 12.75 -8.06 11.17
CA ASN A 164 13.06 -6.75 11.73
C ASN A 164 13.47 -5.75 10.62
N GLY A 165 12.85 -4.58 10.59
CA GLY A 165 13.07 -3.56 9.56
C GLY A 165 14.51 -3.06 9.45
N VAL A 166 15.26 -3.04 10.57
CA VAL A 166 16.68 -2.65 10.58
C VAL A 166 17.51 -3.71 9.86
N LEU A 167 17.31 -5.00 10.20
CA LEU A 167 18.00 -6.12 9.54
C LEU A 167 17.68 -6.16 8.03
N VAL A 168 16.42 -5.93 7.68
CA VAL A 168 15.96 -5.90 6.28
C VAL A 168 16.69 -4.81 5.49
N LEU A 169 16.76 -3.58 6.01
CA LEU A 169 17.46 -2.48 5.32
C LEU A 169 18.98 -2.68 5.30
N GLU A 170 19.56 -3.16 6.39
CA GLU A 170 20.99 -3.48 6.48
C GLU A 170 21.38 -4.50 5.40
N HIS A 171 20.65 -5.60 5.30
CA HIS A 171 20.90 -6.63 4.30
C HIS A 171 20.66 -6.14 2.87
N PHE A 172 19.56 -5.42 2.63
CA PHE A 172 19.17 -4.99 1.29
C PHE A 172 20.09 -3.91 0.71
N LEU A 173 20.50 -2.94 1.54
CA LEU A 173 21.34 -1.82 1.11
C LEU A 173 22.84 -2.10 1.30
N GLY A 174 23.21 -3.13 2.05
CA GLY A 174 24.61 -3.42 2.41
C GLY A 174 25.25 -2.29 3.24
N CYS A 175 24.44 -1.59 4.05
CA CYS A 175 24.90 -0.50 4.92
C CYS A 175 25.22 -1.01 6.32
N SER A 176 25.69 -0.13 7.21
CA SER A 176 25.85 -0.46 8.63
C SER A 176 24.50 -0.53 9.35
N THR A 177 24.46 -1.23 10.49
CA THR A 177 23.28 -1.30 11.37
C THR A 177 22.78 0.09 11.79
N GLN A 178 23.69 1.04 12.07
CA GLN A 178 23.33 2.41 12.45
C GLN A 178 22.65 3.16 11.30
N GLU A 179 23.21 3.07 10.08
CA GLU A 179 22.60 3.67 8.88
C GLU A 179 21.22 3.05 8.59
N ALA A 180 21.07 1.73 8.78
CA ALA A 180 19.79 1.05 8.64
C ALA A 180 18.77 1.53 9.68
N ALA A 181 19.17 1.65 10.95
CA ALA A 181 18.30 2.16 12.02
C ALA A 181 17.86 3.61 11.78
N GLU A 182 18.76 4.47 11.27
CA GLU A 182 18.42 5.83 10.88
C GLU A 182 17.43 5.85 9.70
N ALA A 183 17.62 4.99 8.70
CA ALA A 183 16.69 4.86 7.58
C ALA A 183 15.31 4.33 8.02
N VAL A 184 15.26 3.38 8.97
CA VAL A 184 14.01 2.92 9.59
C VAL A 184 13.33 4.06 10.34
N ASN A 185 14.08 4.88 11.10
CA ASN A 185 13.52 6.02 11.81
C ASN A 185 12.99 7.12 10.87
N ASP A 186 13.68 7.35 9.74
CA ASP A 186 13.20 8.24 8.67
C ASP A 186 11.89 7.73 8.07
N LEU A 187 11.80 6.42 7.80
CA LEU A 187 10.59 5.80 7.28
C LEU A 187 9.46 5.88 8.31
N LEU A 188 9.70 5.52 9.57
CA LEU A 188 8.76 5.68 10.69
C LEU A 188 8.19 7.10 10.75
N THR A 189 9.07 8.11 10.69
CA THR A 189 8.68 9.51 10.69
C THR A 189 7.81 9.86 9.47
N SER A 190 8.18 9.35 8.29
CA SER A 190 7.40 9.55 7.07
C SER A 190 6.00 8.92 7.15
N ARG A 191 5.86 7.74 7.78
CA ARG A 191 4.56 7.08 7.97
C ARG A 191 3.67 7.85 8.95
N LEU A 192 4.25 8.41 10.01
CA LEU A 192 3.54 9.31 10.93
C LEU A 192 3.03 10.57 10.22
N GLN A 193 3.83 11.15 9.33
CA GLN A 193 3.40 12.32 8.54
C GLN A 193 2.26 11.97 7.57
N GLN A 194 2.33 10.82 6.90
CA GLN A 194 1.23 10.34 6.05
C GLN A 194 -0.05 10.11 6.86
N PHE A 195 0.05 9.54 8.06
CA PHE A 195 -1.08 9.36 8.96
C PHE A 195 -1.76 10.71 9.28
N GLU A 196 -0.99 11.70 9.74
CA GLU A 196 -1.53 13.01 10.10
C GLU A 196 -2.11 13.75 8.88
N HIS A 197 -1.44 13.68 7.73
CA HIS A 197 -1.96 14.25 6.48
C HIS A 197 -3.33 13.65 6.11
N THR A 198 -3.44 12.31 6.16
CA THR A 198 -4.68 11.61 5.83
C THR A 198 -5.80 12.01 6.79
N ALA A 199 -5.50 12.05 8.10
CA ALA A 199 -6.46 12.46 9.13
C ALA A 199 -6.97 13.89 8.91
N LEU A 200 -6.07 14.82 8.55
CA LEU A 200 -6.38 16.24 8.46
C LEU A 200 -7.00 16.65 7.11
N THR A 201 -6.73 15.91 6.04
CA THR A 201 -7.06 16.36 4.68
C THR A 201 -7.98 15.42 3.90
N GLU A 202 -7.91 14.11 4.15
CA GLU A 202 -8.67 13.12 3.36
C GLU A 202 -10.00 12.70 4.02
N LEU A 203 -10.13 12.82 5.34
CA LEU A 203 -11.36 12.43 6.06
C LEU A 203 -12.56 13.33 5.77
N GLY A 204 -12.35 14.65 5.70
CA GLY A 204 -13.43 15.60 5.40
C GLY A 204 -14.09 15.34 4.04
N PRO A 205 -13.32 15.26 2.94
CA PRO A 205 -13.84 14.87 1.63
C PRO A 205 -14.54 13.51 1.64
N LEU A 206 -13.98 12.51 2.32
CA LEU A 206 -14.60 11.18 2.45
C LEU A 206 -15.99 11.27 3.11
N PHE A 207 -16.14 12.08 4.17
CA PHE A 207 -17.42 12.26 4.84
C PHE A 207 -18.46 12.91 3.92
N ALA A 208 -18.04 13.91 3.14
CA ALA A 208 -18.91 14.59 2.20
C ALA A 208 -19.34 13.67 1.04
N GLU A 209 -18.39 12.90 0.48
CA GLU A 209 -18.64 11.97 -0.63
C GLU A 209 -19.64 10.87 -0.26
N HIS A 210 -19.52 10.31 0.95
CA HIS A 210 -20.41 9.25 1.42
C HIS A 210 -21.62 9.77 2.21
N GLY A 211 -21.77 11.09 2.36
CA GLY A 211 -22.90 11.70 3.07
C GLY A 211 -23.03 11.25 4.52
N LEU A 212 -21.92 11.11 5.25
CA LEU A 212 -21.94 10.66 6.64
C LEU A 212 -22.68 11.67 7.53
N ASP A 213 -23.52 11.15 8.41
CA ASP A 213 -24.15 11.96 9.45
C ASP A 213 -23.14 12.36 10.55
N ALA A 214 -23.56 13.24 11.46
CA ALA A 214 -22.71 13.72 12.53
C ALA A 214 -22.18 12.59 13.43
N ALA A 215 -22.96 11.53 13.63
CA ALA A 215 -22.58 10.39 14.45
C ALA A 215 -21.49 9.54 13.75
N GLY A 216 -21.65 9.28 12.46
CA GLY A 216 -20.65 8.58 11.65
C GLY A 216 -19.34 9.35 11.56
N CYS A 217 -19.40 10.67 11.34
CA CYS A 217 -18.22 11.54 11.37
C CYS A 217 -17.52 11.50 12.74
N ALA A 218 -18.28 11.61 13.84
CA ALA A 218 -17.73 11.54 15.18
C ALA A 218 -17.09 10.18 15.50
N ALA A 219 -17.70 9.07 15.04
CA ALA A 219 -17.15 7.73 15.22
C ALA A 219 -15.81 7.56 14.50
N VAL A 220 -15.70 8.00 13.25
CA VAL A 220 -14.41 7.96 12.52
C VAL A 220 -13.36 8.83 13.21
N MET A 221 -13.71 10.04 13.64
CA MET A 221 -12.77 10.93 14.32
C MET A 221 -12.32 10.39 15.69
N ALA A 222 -13.21 9.74 16.45
CA ALA A 222 -12.88 9.10 17.71
C ALA A 222 -11.94 7.90 17.52
N TYR A 223 -12.19 7.09 16.48
CA TYR A 223 -11.30 6.02 16.07
C TYR A 223 -9.90 6.56 15.68
N THR A 224 -9.84 7.58 14.82
CA THR A 224 -8.57 8.23 14.43
C THR A 224 -7.81 8.79 15.63
N LYS A 225 -8.50 9.43 16.57
CA LYS A 225 -7.91 9.92 17.82
C LYS A 225 -7.36 8.77 18.67
N GLY A 226 -8.07 7.64 18.72
CA GLY A 226 -7.62 6.44 19.42
C GLY A 226 -6.35 5.84 18.82
N LEU A 227 -6.21 5.86 17.48
CA LEU A 227 -4.95 5.47 16.81
C LEU A 227 -3.80 6.39 17.20
N GLN A 228 -4.03 7.70 17.30
CA GLN A 228 -3.02 8.67 17.79
C GLN A 228 -2.61 8.37 19.23
N ASP A 229 -3.58 8.16 20.13
CA ASP A 229 -3.29 7.83 21.54
C ASP A 229 -2.51 6.53 21.66
N TRP A 230 -2.87 5.51 20.88
CA TRP A 230 -2.15 4.25 20.85
C TRP A 230 -0.71 4.44 20.39
N GLN A 231 -0.48 5.26 19.36
CA GLN A 231 0.85 5.53 18.84
C GLN A 231 1.73 6.26 19.88
N SER A 232 1.20 7.31 20.51
CA SER A 232 1.91 8.06 21.56
C SER A 232 2.13 7.20 22.81
N GLY A 233 1.09 6.54 23.33
CA GLY A 233 1.20 5.68 24.51
C GLY A 233 2.11 4.48 24.27
N GLY A 234 2.08 3.92 23.05
CA GLY A 234 3.00 2.88 22.62
C GLY A 234 4.45 3.35 22.66
N HIS A 235 4.76 4.55 22.18
CA HIS A 235 6.12 5.10 22.27
C HIS A 235 6.58 5.27 23.72
N GLU A 236 5.77 5.92 24.56
CA GLU A 236 6.08 6.11 25.99
C GLU A 236 6.30 4.76 26.71
N TRP A 237 5.51 3.74 26.38
CA TRP A 237 5.68 2.41 26.96
C TRP A 237 7.00 1.74 26.52
N HIS A 238 7.42 1.88 25.26
CA HIS A 238 8.69 1.31 24.79
C HIS A 238 9.88 1.89 25.57
N MET A 239 9.85 3.20 25.87
CA MET A 239 10.90 3.92 26.61
C MET A 239 11.07 3.49 28.07
N VAL A 240 10.09 2.82 28.67
CA VAL A 240 10.11 2.43 30.10
C VAL A 240 10.06 0.93 30.34
N SER A 241 9.62 0.15 29.35
CA SER A 241 9.41 -1.28 29.51
C SER A 241 10.74 -2.04 29.53
N SER A 242 10.93 -2.94 30.49
CA SER A 242 12.10 -3.83 30.57
C SER A 242 12.20 -4.84 29.42
N ARG A 243 11.18 -4.88 28.54
CA ARG A 243 11.19 -5.72 27.33
C ARG A 243 12.17 -5.20 26.27
N TYR A 244 12.56 -3.93 26.33
CA TYR A 244 13.35 -3.26 25.29
C TYR A 244 14.62 -2.63 25.84
N MET A 245 15.50 -2.23 24.91
CA MET A 245 16.73 -1.53 25.21
C MET A 245 16.45 -0.12 25.73
N ASN A 246 16.47 0.06 27.05
CA ASN A 246 16.31 1.37 27.69
C ASN A 246 17.59 1.84 28.42
N ASP A 247 18.74 1.21 28.16
CA ASP A 247 19.99 1.40 28.91
C ASP A 247 20.81 2.66 28.56
N ALA A 248 20.16 3.71 28.03
CA ALA A 248 20.72 5.06 28.08
C ALA A 248 20.85 5.60 29.53
N THR A 249 20.27 4.92 30.53
CA THR A 249 20.42 5.24 31.96
C THR A 249 21.43 4.36 32.71
N ALA A 250 22.01 3.34 32.08
CA ALA A 250 22.98 2.44 32.72
C ALA A 250 24.46 2.91 32.60
N GLY A 251 24.69 4.04 31.93
CA GLY A 251 25.99 4.73 31.94
C GLY A 251 26.15 5.56 33.21
N GLY A 252 26.79 4.99 34.22
CA GLY A 252 26.95 5.56 35.57
C GLY A 252 27.34 7.05 35.62
N ARG A 253 26.43 7.85 36.18
CA ARG A 253 26.78 9.08 36.90
C ARG A 253 25.86 9.17 38.11
N GLU A 254 26.44 8.98 39.29
CA GLU A 254 25.76 9.20 40.57
C GLU A 254 25.09 10.58 40.56
N VAL A 255 23.76 10.60 40.62
CA VAL A 255 23.01 11.82 40.92
C VAL A 255 22.75 11.82 42.41
N SER A 256 23.55 12.62 43.12
CA SER A 256 23.34 12.96 44.51
C SER A 256 21.99 13.68 44.71
N GLY A 257 21.37 13.37 45.85
CA GLY A 257 20.04 13.77 46.33
C GLY A 257 19.35 15.01 45.76
N GLY A 258 18.08 14.84 45.38
CA GLY A 258 17.10 15.92 45.15
C GLY A 258 15.66 15.44 45.39
N SER A 259 14.92 16.18 46.23
CA SER A 259 13.55 15.95 46.74
C SER A 259 12.43 15.64 45.73
N PRO A 260 11.28 15.08 46.17
CA PRO A 260 10.16 14.71 45.31
C PRO A 260 9.41 15.94 44.77
N VAL A 261 9.11 15.96 43.46
CA VAL A 261 8.36 17.04 42.78
C VAL A 261 6.88 16.64 42.61
N LEU A 262 5.97 17.55 43.00
CA LEU A 262 4.51 17.41 42.99
C LEU A 262 3.90 17.41 41.55
N PRO A 263 2.67 16.87 41.35
CA PRO A 263 2.18 16.41 40.03
C PRO A 263 1.53 17.47 39.13
N TYR A 264 1.46 18.75 39.52
CA TYR A 264 0.69 19.75 38.78
C TYR A 264 1.48 21.04 38.57
N GLY A 265 2.08 21.18 37.38
CA GLY A 265 2.66 22.42 36.86
C GLY A 265 1.69 23.14 35.89
N PRO A 266 1.86 24.46 35.65
CA PRO A 266 0.90 25.26 34.91
C PRO A 266 0.81 24.88 33.42
N ALA A 267 -0.42 24.64 32.95
CA ALA A 267 -0.74 24.36 31.55
C ALA A 267 -1.36 25.60 30.88
N GLY A 268 -0.52 26.43 30.26
CA GLY A 268 -0.93 27.60 29.50
C GLY A 268 -0.17 27.73 28.18
N LEU A 269 -0.72 28.48 27.23
CA LEU A 269 -0.08 28.74 25.93
C LEU A 269 1.28 29.43 26.13
N GLY A 270 2.35 28.81 25.64
CA GLY A 270 3.73 29.31 25.75
C GLY A 270 4.66 28.54 26.70
N THR A 271 4.20 27.46 27.37
CA THR A 271 5.04 26.69 28.32
C THR A 271 5.88 25.57 27.69
N SER A 272 5.85 25.38 26.37
CA SER A 272 6.59 24.31 25.68
C SER A 272 8.11 24.37 25.91
N ALA A 273 8.67 25.56 26.10
CA ALA A 273 10.10 25.73 26.41
C ALA A 273 10.45 25.38 27.87
N ALA A 274 9.48 25.43 28.79
CA ALA A 274 9.71 25.15 30.21
C ALA A 274 9.73 23.63 30.53
N LEU A 275 9.16 22.79 29.67
CA LEU A 275 9.17 21.33 29.82
C LEU A 275 10.52 20.70 29.45
N LEU A 276 11.37 21.40 28.68
CA LEU A 276 12.71 20.94 28.31
C LEU A 276 13.74 21.04 29.44
N SER A 277 13.40 21.70 30.55
CA SER A 277 14.35 21.98 31.64
C SER A 277 13.98 21.32 32.98
N VAL A 278 13.09 20.32 32.98
CA VAL A 278 12.80 19.53 34.19
C VAL A 278 13.90 18.47 34.37
N PRO A 279 14.74 18.54 35.43
CA PRO A 279 15.74 17.52 35.68
C PRO A 279 15.02 16.20 36.03
N GLY A 280 15.28 15.13 35.27
CA GLY A 280 14.71 13.80 35.51
C GLY A 280 13.62 13.34 34.54
N ARG A 281 13.11 14.20 33.64
CA ARG A 281 12.40 13.77 32.43
C ARG A 281 13.35 13.86 31.25
N VAL A 282 14.23 12.87 31.13
CA VAL A 282 14.88 12.62 29.84
C VAL A 282 13.86 11.85 28.98
N THR A 283 12.87 12.55 28.43
CA THR A 283 12.39 12.15 27.10
C THR A 283 13.61 12.37 26.23
N VAL A 284 14.38 11.32 25.93
CA VAL A 284 15.27 11.37 24.77
C VAL A 284 14.26 11.32 23.62
N PRO A 285 13.92 12.44 22.95
CA PRO A 285 13.24 12.27 21.67
C PRO A 285 14.28 11.52 20.83
N PHE A 286 13.92 10.45 20.13
CA PHE A 286 14.71 10.12 18.94
C PHE A 286 14.68 11.41 18.11
N PRO A 287 15.78 12.18 18.01
CA PRO A 287 15.73 13.41 17.26
C PRO A 287 15.37 12.99 15.84
N THR A 288 14.29 13.56 15.32
CA THR A 288 13.99 13.48 13.90
C THR A 288 15.26 13.89 13.17
N THR A 289 15.75 13.02 12.28
CA THR A 289 17.00 13.29 11.58
C THR A 289 16.83 14.57 10.76
N ALA A 290 17.94 15.24 10.41
CA ALA A 290 17.87 16.40 9.52
C ALA A 290 17.19 16.05 8.17
N ARG A 291 17.28 14.79 7.74
CA ARG A 291 16.60 14.26 6.56
C ARG A 291 15.09 14.12 6.80
N ALA A 292 14.66 13.63 7.97
CA ALA A 292 13.25 13.52 8.35
C ALA A 292 12.58 14.91 8.55
N GLU A 293 13.30 15.88 9.13
CA GLU A 293 12.84 17.28 9.23
C GLU A 293 12.76 17.95 7.86
N ALA A 294 13.75 17.75 6.98
CA ALA A 294 13.68 18.21 5.60
C ALA A 294 12.55 17.54 4.80
N ALA A 295 12.12 16.33 5.20
CA ALA A 295 10.98 15.63 4.60
C ALA A 295 9.61 16.09 5.14
N ARG A 296 9.52 16.78 6.28
CA ARG A 296 8.24 17.35 6.79
C ARG A 296 7.63 18.37 5.85
N ALA A 297 8.48 19.09 5.13
CA ALA A 297 8.12 19.93 4.03
C ALA A 297 8.66 19.25 2.76
N ARG A 298 7.87 18.40 2.10
CA ARG A 298 8.13 17.95 0.72
C ARG A 298 7.34 18.79 -0.30
N PRO A 299 7.53 20.13 -0.41
CA PRO A 299 7.15 20.80 -1.63
C PRO A 299 8.05 20.27 -2.75
N LEU A 300 7.47 20.03 -3.92
CA LEU A 300 8.27 19.83 -5.12
C LEU A 300 9.09 21.12 -5.32
N GLN A 301 10.40 21.04 -5.12
CA GLN A 301 11.33 22.07 -5.57
C GLN A 301 12.06 21.50 -6.78
N PRO A 302 12.05 22.19 -7.94
CA PRO A 302 12.84 21.77 -9.08
C PRO A 302 14.31 21.71 -8.68
N ARG A 303 14.83 20.50 -8.46
CA ARG A 303 16.27 20.29 -8.28
C ARG A 303 16.86 20.13 -9.67
N ALA A 304 17.73 21.05 -10.07
CA ALA A 304 18.58 20.85 -11.23
C ALA A 304 19.40 19.56 -11.01
N ALA A 305 19.12 18.52 -11.79
CA ALA A 305 19.88 17.28 -11.71
C ALA A 305 21.34 17.55 -12.14
N PRO A 306 22.33 16.89 -11.52
CA PRO A 306 23.66 16.82 -12.11
C PRO A 306 23.55 16.15 -13.49
N ALA A 307 24.23 16.74 -14.48
CA ALA A 307 24.21 16.32 -15.88
C ALA A 307 24.25 14.79 -16.07
N ARG A 308 23.30 14.27 -16.88
CA ARG A 308 23.21 12.89 -17.40
C ARG A 308 24.04 11.89 -16.59
N ARG A 309 23.54 11.43 -15.44
CA ARG A 309 24.01 10.13 -14.95
C ARG A 309 23.56 9.09 -15.97
N PRO A 310 24.44 8.23 -16.49
CA PRO A 310 23.99 7.06 -17.22
C PRO A 310 22.96 6.36 -16.33
N VAL A 311 21.78 6.05 -16.85
CA VAL A 311 20.97 4.97 -16.28
C VAL A 311 21.97 3.85 -16.00
N PRO A 312 22.13 3.37 -14.74
CA PRO A 312 23.05 2.29 -14.47
C PRO A 312 22.75 1.21 -15.49
N GLY A 313 23.67 1.02 -16.46
CA GLY A 313 23.40 0.16 -17.59
C GLY A 313 22.97 -1.16 -17.00
N ALA A 314 21.78 -1.64 -17.40
CA ALA A 314 21.18 -2.88 -16.94
C ALA A 314 22.30 -3.91 -16.74
N GLY A 315 22.73 -4.07 -15.47
CA GLY A 315 23.96 -4.80 -15.19
C GLY A 315 23.81 -6.24 -15.69
N PRO A 316 24.88 -7.03 -15.77
CA PRO A 316 24.80 -8.42 -16.23
C PRO A 316 23.80 -9.32 -15.46
N GLY A 317 23.23 -8.84 -14.34
CA GLY A 317 22.10 -9.47 -13.63
C GLY A 317 20.68 -9.06 -14.04
N HIS A 318 20.49 -8.10 -14.96
CA HIS A 318 19.18 -7.71 -15.53
C HIS A 318 18.76 -8.60 -16.70
N ALA A 319 19.35 -9.79 -16.84
CA ALA A 319 18.95 -10.74 -17.85
C ALA A 319 17.51 -11.18 -17.55
N VAL A 320 16.56 -10.63 -18.31
CA VAL A 320 15.25 -11.24 -18.52
C VAL A 320 15.52 -12.72 -18.82
N HIS A 321 14.83 -13.61 -18.10
CA HIS A 321 15.01 -15.06 -18.21
C HIS A 321 15.19 -15.44 -19.69
N PRO A 322 16.14 -16.30 -20.10
CA PRO A 322 16.42 -16.57 -21.51
C PRO A 322 15.20 -17.03 -22.34
N ALA A 323 14.17 -17.56 -21.67
CA ALA A 323 12.88 -17.94 -22.24
C ALA A 323 11.93 -16.75 -22.52
N ALA A 324 12.19 -15.58 -21.94
CA ALA A 324 11.44 -14.33 -22.09
C ALA A 324 12.18 -13.29 -22.95
N GLN A 325 13.34 -13.64 -23.54
CA GLN A 325 13.86 -12.87 -24.64
C GLN A 325 12.96 -13.09 -25.86
N PRO A 326 12.39 -12.02 -26.47
CA PRO A 326 11.72 -12.19 -27.75
C PRO A 326 12.73 -12.81 -28.71
N ALA A 327 12.41 -14.00 -29.23
CA ALA A 327 13.31 -14.74 -30.11
C ALA A 327 13.85 -13.80 -31.20
N PRO A 328 15.18 -13.80 -31.51
CA PRO A 328 15.74 -12.96 -32.55
C PRO A 328 15.08 -13.34 -33.88
N GLY A 329 14.07 -12.57 -34.31
CA GLY A 329 13.21 -12.93 -35.44
C GLY A 329 11.72 -12.66 -35.22
N ARG A 330 11.25 -12.51 -33.98
CA ARG A 330 9.88 -12.05 -33.64
C ARG A 330 9.81 -10.53 -33.39
N ARG A 331 10.54 -9.72 -34.18
CA ARG A 331 10.07 -8.34 -34.39
C ARG A 331 8.82 -8.47 -35.25
N PRO A 332 7.63 -8.03 -34.81
CA PRO A 332 6.46 -8.10 -35.67
C PRO A 332 6.80 -7.41 -37.00
N PRO A 333 6.50 -8.00 -38.16
CA PRO A 333 6.72 -7.37 -39.46
C PRO A 333 5.70 -6.23 -39.62
N GLN A 334 5.80 -5.18 -38.81
CA GLN A 334 4.75 -4.17 -38.70
C GLN A 334 5.29 -2.79 -38.30
N ARG A 335 6.50 -2.44 -38.76
CA ARG A 335 6.81 -1.01 -38.99
C ARG A 335 6.04 -0.41 -40.18
N ARG A 336 5.17 -1.18 -40.87
CA ARG A 336 4.50 -0.75 -42.12
C ARG A 336 3.04 -1.16 -42.29
N GLY A 337 2.40 -1.83 -41.33
CA GLY A 337 1.12 -2.52 -41.59
C GLY A 337 -0.06 -2.17 -40.70
N LEU A 338 0.17 -1.72 -39.47
CA LEU A 338 -0.89 -1.19 -38.61
C LEU A 338 -0.96 0.31 -38.86
N GLY A 339 -1.60 0.70 -39.99
CA GLY A 339 -2.13 2.06 -40.10
C GLY A 339 -3.03 2.35 -38.89
N PRO A 340 -3.25 3.62 -38.52
CA PRO A 340 -3.85 3.97 -37.23
C PRO A 340 -5.12 3.14 -37.03
N ALA A 341 -5.08 2.23 -36.05
CA ALA A 341 -6.10 1.22 -35.83
C ALA A 341 -7.33 1.81 -35.14
N HIS A 342 -8.47 1.13 -35.25
CA HIS A 342 -9.69 1.51 -34.54
C HIS A 342 -9.45 1.51 -33.01
N GLY A 343 -10.08 2.43 -32.28
CA GLY A 343 -10.02 2.49 -30.81
C GLY A 343 -8.94 3.38 -30.19
N HIS A 344 -8.01 3.95 -30.97
CA HIS A 344 -7.06 4.95 -30.46
C HIS A 344 -7.71 6.33 -30.25
N PRO A 345 -7.38 7.06 -29.16
CA PRO A 345 -7.65 8.49 -29.09
C PRO A 345 -6.95 9.21 -30.25
N ARG A 346 -7.67 10.01 -31.04
CA ARG A 346 -7.10 10.76 -32.17
C ARG A 346 -7.46 12.22 -32.11
N THR A 347 -6.59 13.03 -32.68
CA THR A 347 -6.89 14.43 -33.03
C THR A 347 -8.13 14.47 -33.92
N ALA A 348 -9.12 15.24 -33.50
CA ALA A 348 -10.33 15.43 -34.27
C ALA A 348 -10.80 16.88 -34.15
N ALA A 349 -11.04 17.51 -35.29
CA ALA A 349 -11.50 18.89 -35.35
C ALA A 349 -12.81 19.04 -34.56
N GLY A 350 -12.86 20.02 -33.66
CA GLY A 350 -14.02 20.27 -32.79
C GLY A 350 -14.20 19.28 -31.62
N VAL A 351 -13.30 18.30 -31.44
CA VAL A 351 -13.33 17.41 -30.26
C VAL A 351 -12.37 17.96 -29.20
N PRO A 352 -12.86 18.36 -28.02
CA PRO A 352 -12.04 18.94 -26.95
C PRO A 352 -10.86 18.05 -26.57
N PHE A 353 -9.69 18.67 -26.38
CA PHE A 353 -8.45 18.04 -25.88
C PHE A 353 -7.93 16.84 -26.67
N SER A 354 -8.48 16.58 -27.86
CA SER A 354 -8.00 15.52 -28.76
C SER A 354 -6.56 15.72 -29.25
N HIS A 355 -5.99 16.92 -29.06
CA HIS A 355 -4.64 17.33 -29.42
C HIS A 355 -3.54 16.99 -28.40
N VAL A 356 -3.88 16.33 -27.28
CA VAL A 356 -2.89 15.88 -26.29
C VAL A 356 -1.80 15.02 -26.96
N TRP A 357 -2.20 14.14 -27.87
CA TRP A 357 -1.30 13.40 -28.77
C TRP A 357 -1.57 13.77 -30.22
N ASP A 358 -0.52 13.85 -31.03
CA ASP A 358 -0.61 13.90 -32.49
C ASP A 358 -0.22 12.54 -33.11
N GLU A 359 -0.38 12.42 -34.44
CA GLU A 359 -0.05 11.18 -35.15
C GLU A 359 1.43 10.81 -35.02
N ALA A 360 2.33 11.80 -34.97
CA ALA A 360 3.75 11.57 -34.82
C ALA A 360 4.08 10.92 -33.47
N ARG A 361 3.50 11.43 -32.37
CA ARG A 361 3.65 10.84 -31.03
C ARG A 361 3.10 9.42 -30.95
N ILE A 362 1.92 9.17 -31.54
CA ILE A 362 1.32 7.83 -31.57
C ILE A 362 2.26 6.82 -32.24
N ILE A 363 2.90 7.21 -33.34
CA ILE A 363 3.88 6.37 -34.04
C ILE A 363 5.16 6.19 -33.23
N ASP A 364 5.67 7.26 -32.61
CA ASP A 364 6.92 7.26 -31.86
C ASP A 364 6.86 6.44 -30.57
N TYR A 365 5.72 6.45 -29.87
CA TYR A 365 5.52 5.65 -28.65
C TYR A 365 5.53 4.15 -28.90
N ASP A 366 5.26 3.69 -30.13
CA ASP A 366 5.33 2.29 -30.56
C ASP A 366 4.68 1.31 -29.55
N LEU A 367 3.47 1.64 -29.08
CA LEU A 367 2.73 0.79 -28.15
C LEU A 367 2.42 -0.63 -28.69
N PRO A 368 2.33 -0.87 -30.01
CA PRO A 368 2.34 -2.22 -30.55
C PRO A 368 3.60 -3.03 -30.22
N LEU A 369 4.78 -2.41 -30.16
CA LEU A 369 6.00 -3.09 -29.70
C LEU A 369 5.87 -3.52 -28.22
N CYS A 370 5.32 -2.64 -27.37
CA CYS A 370 5.05 -2.97 -25.97
C CYS A 370 4.06 -4.14 -25.84
N ALA A 371 2.94 -4.09 -26.57
CA ALA A 371 1.95 -5.17 -26.60
C ALA A 371 2.57 -6.52 -27.00
N ALA A 372 3.43 -6.54 -28.01
CA ALA A 372 4.12 -7.75 -28.46
C ALA A 372 5.13 -8.29 -27.43
N GLY A 373 5.75 -7.42 -26.63
CA GLY A 373 6.63 -7.83 -25.52
C GLY A 373 5.85 -8.40 -24.33
N ILE A 374 4.69 -7.83 -24.05
CA ILE A 374 3.79 -8.25 -22.96
C ILE A 374 3.12 -9.60 -23.29
N HIS A 375 2.68 -9.78 -24.54
CA HIS A 375 1.95 -10.97 -24.98
C HIS A 375 2.59 -11.57 -26.27
N PRO A 376 3.73 -12.27 -26.16
CA PRO A 376 4.55 -12.70 -27.31
C PRO A 376 3.93 -13.77 -28.20
N ASP A 377 2.90 -14.46 -27.71
CA ASP A 377 2.15 -15.48 -28.44
C ASP A 377 0.75 -15.00 -28.89
N ALA A 378 0.49 -13.70 -28.79
CA ALA A 378 -0.75 -13.10 -29.24
C ALA A 378 -0.96 -13.24 -30.75
N SER A 379 -2.20 -13.54 -31.16
CA SER A 379 -2.66 -13.36 -32.53
C SER A 379 -2.63 -11.88 -32.95
N PRO A 380 -2.63 -11.56 -34.25
CA PRO A 380 -2.71 -10.18 -34.73
C PRO A 380 -3.88 -9.39 -34.15
N GLU A 381 -5.05 -10.00 -34.00
CA GLU A 381 -6.25 -9.38 -33.44
C GLU A 381 -6.09 -9.08 -31.94
N GLN A 382 -5.42 -9.98 -31.21
CA GLN A 382 -5.10 -9.77 -29.79
C GLN A 382 -4.05 -8.68 -29.60
N LEU A 383 -3.06 -8.60 -30.48
CA LEU A 383 -2.07 -7.51 -30.48
C LEU A 383 -2.73 -6.18 -30.76
N ASP A 384 -3.66 -6.10 -31.71
CA ASP A 384 -4.41 -4.87 -32.02
C ASP A 384 -5.21 -4.37 -30.81
N ILE A 385 -5.97 -5.26 -30.16
CA ILE A 385 -6.73 -4.91 -28.94
C ILE A 385 -5.78 -4.49 -27.81
N SER A 386 -4.69 -5.22 -27.58
CA SER A 386 -3.74 -4.92 -26.50
C SER A 386 -3.03 -3.58 -26.74
N SER A 387 -2.62 -3.31 -27.99
CA SER A 387 -2.00 -2.05 -28.39
C SER A 387 -2.94 -0.86 -28.15
N ALA A 388 -4.22 -1.04 -28.44
CA ALA A 388 -5.20 0.02 -28.29
C ALA A 388 -5.57 0.28 -26.81
N TRP A 389 -5.60 -0.75 -25.96
CA TRP A 389 -5.72 -0.57 -24.50
C TRP A 389 -4.51 0.12 -23.88
N LEU A 390 -3.29 -0.25 -24.30
CA LEU A 390 -2.08 0.45 -23.89
C LEU A 390 -2.14 1.92 -24.31
N ALA A 391 -2.57 2.21 -25.54
CA ALA A 391 -2.72 3.58 -26.02
C ALA A 391 -3.78 4.36 -25.25
N TRP A 392 -4.90 3.74 -24.92
CA TRP A 392 -5.94 4.38 -24.13
C TRP A 392 -5.45 4.72 -22.72
N GLY A 393 -4.79 3.78 -22.04
CA GLY A 393 -4.23 4.00 -20.71
C GLY A 393 -3.18 5.10 -20.68
N THR A 394 -2.16 5.00 -21.54
CA THR A 394 -1.07 5.99 -21.60
C THR A 394 -1.57 7.37 -22.07
N TYR A 395 -2.57 7.43 -22.95
CA TYR A 395 -3.19 8.72 -23.31
C TYR A 395 -3.94 9.32 -22.12
N GLY A 396 -4.65 8.50 -21.33
CA GLY A 396 -5.34 8.96 -20.13
C GLY A 396 -4.38 9.56 -19.10
N ASP A 397 -3.24 8.90 -18.91
CA ASP A 397 -2.14 9.35 -18.05
C ASP A 397 -1.63 10.75 -18.42
N ASP A 398 -1.41 11.04 -19.70
CA ASP A 398 -1.03 12.39 -20.17
C ASP A 398 -2.24 13.37 -20.17
N TYR A 399 -3.46 12.87 -20.40
CA TYR A 399 -4.68 13.69 -20.52
C TYR A 399 -5.06 14.37 -19.20
N TYR A 400 -5.03 13.63 -18.09
CA TYR A 400 -5.50 14.13 -16.80
C TYR A 400 -4.71 15.35 -16.29
N PRO A 401 -3.36 15.34 -16.26
CA PRO A 401 -2.56 16.51 -15.89
C PRO A 401 -2.76 17.71 -16.81
N VAL A 402 -2.89 17.49 -18.13
CA VAL A 402 -3.07 18.57 -19.11
C VAL A 402 -4.42 19.26 -18.95
N VAL A 403 -5.49 18.48 -18.74
CA VAL A 403 -6.87 18.99 -18.73
C VAL A 403 -7.28 19.48 -17.35
N TYR A 404 -6.92 18.76 -16.28
CA TYR A 404 -7.36 19.06 -14.92
C TYR A 404 -6.23 19.54 -14.00
N GLY A 405 -5.00 19.06 -14.20
CA GLY A 405 -3.86 19.40 -13.33
C GLY A 405 -3.49 20.87 -13.37
N ARG A 406 -3.33 21.45 -14.57
CA ARG A 406 -2.94 22.86 -14.75
C ARG A 406 -3.93 23.85 -14.14
N THR A 407 -5.22 23.55 -14.23
CA THR A 407 -6.32 24.39 -13.70
C THR A 407 -6.68 24.05 -12.26
N ARG A 408 -6.14 22.95 -11.72
CA ARG A 408 -6.53 22.33 -10.44
C ARG A 408 -8.03 22.03 -10.36
N ASP A 409 -8.62 21.65 -11.49
CA ASP A 409 -10.05 21.30 -11.58
C ASP A 409 -10.30 19.86 -11.11
N LEU A 410 -10.14 19.63 -9.81
CA LEU A 410 -10.34 18.33 -9.18
C LEU A 410 -11.81 17.87 -9.26
N ALA A 411 -12.75 18.82 -9.26
CA ALA A 411 -14.17 18.51 -9.39
C ALA A 411 -14.51 18.00 -10.81
N GLY A 412 -13.98 18.66 -11.83
CA GLY A 412 -14.08 18.22 -13.23
C GLY A 412 -13.43 16.85 -13.44
N ALA A 413 -12.25 16.63 -12.87
CA ALA A 413 -11.57 15.33 -12.93
C ALA A 413 -12.43 14.21 -12.33
N ARG A 414 -12.97 14.40 -11.12
CA ARG A 414 -13.85 13.42 -10.45
C ARG A 414 -15.10 13.11 -11.28
N ALA A 415 -15.74 14.13 -11.84
CA ALA A 415 -16.91 13.96 -12.69
C ALA A 415 -16.59 13.17 -13.97
N ALA A 416 -15.44 13.45 -14.60
CA ALA A 416 -14.98 12.74 -15.78
C ALA A 416 -14.63 11.28 -15.47
N THR A 417 -13.91 11.00 -14.39
CA THR A 417 -13.58 9.64 -13.95
C THR A 417 -14.83 8.83 -13.65
N ALA A 418 -15.79 9.37 -12.89
CA ALA A 418 -17.04 8.68 -12.56
C ALA A 418 -17.86 8.33 -13.81
N ARG A 419 -17.75 9.13 -14.86
CA ARG A 419 -18.46 8.93 -16.12
C ARG A 419 -17.87 7.79 -16.95
N LEU A 420 -16.60 7.44 -16.80
CA LEU A 420 -15.94 6.36 -17.56
C LEU A 420 -16.63 5.00 -17.36
N SER A 421 -17.13 4.72 -16.16
CA SER A 421 -17.87 3.50 -15.84
C SER A 421 -19.12 3.31 -16.71
N ALA A 422 -19.76 4.39 -17.17
CA ALA A 422 -20.92 4.32 -18.06
C ALA A 422 -20.56 3.86 -19.47
N PHE A 423 -19.29 3.94 -19.86
CA PHE A 423 -18.76 3.41 -21.13
C PHE A 423 -18.29 1.96 -21.02
N MET A 424 -18.41 1.35 -19.83
CA MET A 424 -18.10 -0.07 -19.58
C MET A 424 -19.30 -0.86 -19.03
N PRO A 425 -20.44 -0.91 -19.75
CA PRO A 425 -21.62 -1.68 -19.32
C PRO A 425 -21.31 -3.18 -19.27
N LEU A 426 -21.75 -3.84 -18.19
CA LEU A 426 -21.47 -5.27 -17.95
C LEU A 426 -22.43 -6.20 -18.71
N GLU A 427 -23.69 -5.78 -18.87
CA GLU A 427 -24.75 -6.58 -19.50
C GLU A 427 -24.67 -6.51 -21.04
N ASP A 428 -24.81 -5.31 -21.59
CA ASP A 428 -24.69 -5.02 -23.03
C ASP A 428 -23.48 -4.11 -23.29
N PRO A 429 -22.33 -4.66 -23.75
CA PRO A 429 -21.13 -3.89 -24.08
C PRO A 429 -21.33 -2.75 -25.09
N ALA A 430 -22.42 -2.75 -25.87
CA ALA A 430 -22.72 -1.69 -26.84
C ALA A 430 -23.58 -0.54 -26.25
N ALA A 431 -24.23 -0.75 -25.11
CA ALA A 431 -25.15 0.20 -24.48
C ALA A 431 -24.41 1.34 -23.74
N THR A 432 -23.61 2.10 -24.48
CA THR A 432 -22.84 3.24 -23.98
C THR A 432 -23.55 4.57 -24.27
N PRO A 433 -23.41 5.60 -23.41
CA PRO A 433 -23.95 6.93 -23.70
C PRO A 433 -23.19 7.59 -24.86
N PRO A 434 -23.74 8.66 -25.47
CA PRO A 434 -23.01 9.41 -26.50
C PRO A 434 -21.69 9.99 -25.96
N PRO A 435 -20.54 9.68 -26.58
CA PRO A 435 -19.25 10.20 -26.15
C PRO A 435 -19.10 11.68 -26.51
N THR A 436 -18.56 12.45 -25.58
CA THR A 436 -18.32 13.90 -25.67
C THR A 436 -16.84 14.23 -25.89
N THR A 437 -15.93 13.30 -25.57
CA THR A 437 -14.49 13.46 -25.76
C THR A 437 -13.91 12.34 -26.64
N ALA A 438 -12.68 12.54 -27.13
CA ALA A 438 -11.93 11.48 -27.80
C ALA A 438 -11.66 10.30 -26.87
N PHE A 439 -11.45 10.57 -25.58
CA PHE A 439 -11.16 9.58 -24.55
C PHE A 439 -12.36 8.68 -24.23
N GLU A 440 -13.57 9.25 -24.15
CA GLU A 440 -14.81 8.48 -23.99
C GLU A 440 -15.13 7.65 -25.24
N ARG A 441 -14.90 8.23 -26.43
CA ARG A 441 -15.15 7.56 -27.70
C ARG A 441 -14.26 6.33 -27.89
N SER A 442 -12.98 6.45 -27.56
CA SER A 442 -12.05 5.32 -27.62
C SER A 442 -12.41 4.25 -26.60
N LEU A 443 -12.78 4.62 -25.36
CA LEU A 443 -13.22 3.66 -24.35
C LEU A 443 -14.46 2.88 -24.80
N ALA A 444 -15.46 3.54 -25.38
CA ALA A 444 -16.67 2.90 -25.88
C ALA A 444 -16.38 1.85 -26.97
N ASP A 445 -15.48 2.18 -27.91
CA ASP A 445 -15.06 1.25 -28.96
C ASP A 445 -14.28 0.06 -28.40
N LEU A 446 -13.29 0.33 -27.54
CA LEU A 446 -12.44 -0.68 -26.93
C LEU A 446 -13.25 -1.63 -26.05
N TRP A 447 -14.11 -1.08 -25.18
CA TRP A 447 -14.96 -1.89 -24.33
C TRP A 447 -15.84 -2.83 -25.14
N ARG A 448 -16.53 -2.33 -26.17
CA ARG A 448 -17.35 -3.18 -27.04
C ARG A 448 -16.55 -4.33 -27.66
N ARG A 449 -15.38 -4.04 -28.20
CA ARG A 449 -14.52 -5.05 -28.87
C ARG A 449 -13.95 -6.07 -27.90
N THR A 450 -13.59 -5.65 -26.70
CA THR A 450 -12.95 -6.48 -25.69
C THR A 450 -13.96 -7.26 -24.84
N ALA A 451 -15.06 -6.64 -24.42
CA ALA A 451 -16.02 -7.24 -23.50
C ALA A 451 -17.05 -8.17 -24.18
N THR A 452 -17.32 -8.00 -25.48
CA THR A 452 -18.27 -8.88 -26.20
C THR A 452 -17.94 -10.38 -26.04
N PRO A 453 -16.68 -10.84 -26.27
CA PRO A 453 -16.34 -12.26 -26.11
C PRO A 453 -16.12 -12.71 -24.65
N MET A 454 -16.05 -11.80 -23.68
CA MET A 454 -15.75 -12.12 -22.26
C MET A 454 -16.95 -12.73 -21.53
N SER A 455 -16.66 -13.56 -20.53
CA SER A 455 -17.64 -13.92 -19.51
C SER A 455 -18.05 -12.70 -18.65
N ALA A 456 -19.20 -12.78 -17.99
CA ALA A 456 -19.64 -11.74 -17.05
C ALA A 456 -18.64 -11.52 -15.89
N ARG A 457 -17.90 -12.57 -15.50
CA ARG A 457 -16.86 -12.47 -14.47
C ARG A 457 -15.65 -11.69 -15.00
N ALA A 458 -15.12 -12.02 -16.17
CA ALA A 458 -14.01 -11.30 -16.76
C ALA A 458 -14.35 -9.85 -17.05
N ARG A 459 -15.57 -9.54 -17.52
CA ARG A 459 -16.03 -8.16 -17.68
C ARG A 459 -15.93 -7.38 -16.37
N ARG A 460 -16.40 -7.95 -15.25
CA ARG A 460 -16.28 -7.30 -13.94
C ARG A 460 -14.82 -7.07 -13.54
N THR A 461 -13.99 -8.10 -13.62
CA THR A 461 -12.57 -7.99 -13.25
C THR A 461 -11.82 -6.97 -14.10
N PHE A 462 -12.04 -6.98 -15.42
CA PHE A 462 -11.37 -6.06 -16.33
C PHE A 462 -11.87 -4.63 -16.18
N ARG A 463 -13.19 -4.43 -15.98
CA ARG A 463 -13.76 -3.12 -15.64
C ARG A 463 -13.17 -2.57 -14.35
N THR A 464 -13.07 -3.38 -13.30
CA THR A 464 -12.46 -2.96 -12.02
C THR A 464 -11.02 -2.52 -12.21
N ALA A 465 -10.21 -3.23 -13.02
CA ALA A 465 -8.84 -2.81 -13.30
C ALA A 465 -8.75 -1.45 -14.00
N VAL A 466 -9.69 -1.15 -14.92
CA VAL A 466 -9.77 0.17 -15.58
C VAL A 466 -10.24 1.25 -14.62
N GLU A 467 -11.25 0.96 -13.80
CA GLU A 467 -11.76 1.89 -12.79
C GLU A 467 -10.70 2.22 -11.72
N ASP A 468 -9.96 1.22 -11.22
CA ASP A 468 -8.89 1.40 -10.24
C ASP A 468 -7.76 2.28 -10.79
N MET A 469 -7.35 2.06 -12.05
CA MET A 469 -6.36 2.92 -12.72
C MET A 469 -6.91 4.35 -12.89
N ALA A 470 -8.12 4.52 -13.41
CA ALA A 470 -8.68 5.85 -13.65
C ALA A 470 -8.91 6.65 -12.36
N THR A 471 -9.36 5.99 -11.29
CA THR A 471 -9.48 6.60 -9.95
C THR A 471 -8.11 6.97 -9.38
N SER A 472 -7.05 6.23 -9.69
CA SER A 472 -5.71 6.54 -9.19
C SER A 472 -5.11 7.82 -9.78
N TRP A 473 -5.49 8.24 -10.99
CA TRP A 473 -5.08 9.55 -11.53
C TRP A 473 -5.62 10.72 -10.72
N LEU A 474 -6.77 10.57 -10.05
CA LEU A 474 -7.28 11.60 -9.13
C LEU A 474 -6.35 11.80 -7.93
N TRP A 475 -5.72 10.73 -7.45
CA TRP A 475 -4.73 10.81 -6.39
C TRP A 475 -3.46 11.55 -6.84
N GLU A 476 -3.01 11.36 -8.08
CA GLU A 476 -1.88 12.13 -8.63
C GLU A 476 -2.23 13.61 -8.75
N LEU A 477 -3.44 13.93 -9.21
CA LEU A 477 -3.92 15.31 -9.27
C LEU A 477 -4.05 15.95 -7.87
N ASP A 478 -4.54 15.21 -6.88
CA ASP A 478 -4.62 15.68 -5.49
C ASP A 478 -3.21 15.98 -4.94
N ASN A 479 -2.22 15.11 -5.20
CA ASN A 479 -0.82 15.35 -4.84
C ASN A 479 -0.23 16.58 -5.54
N GLN A 480 -0.48 16.73 -6.84
CA GLN A 480 -0.05 17.89 -7.62
C GLN A 480 -0.68 19.18 -7.08
N ALA A 481 -1.97 19.17 -6.76
CA ALA A 481 -2.68 20.33 -6.23
C ALA A 481 -2.16 20.73 -4.83
N ALA A 482 -1.82 19.74 -4.01
CA ALA A 482 -1.22 19.92 -2.69
C ALA A 482 0.28 20.22 -2.71
N ASN A 483 0.92 20.17 -3.89
CA ASN A 483 2.38 20.24 -4.04
C ASN A 483 3.10 19.25 -3.11
N ARG A 484 2.63 18.00 -3.09
CA ARG A 484 3.05 16.97 -2.14
C ARG A 484 3.77 15.84 -2.87
N VAL A 485 4.98 15.54 -2.44
CA VAL A 485 5.64 14.27 -2.82
C VAL A 485 5.17 13.18 -1.85
N PRO A 486 4.46 12.14 -2.32
CA PRO A 486 4.01 11.03 -1.49
C PRO A 486 5.19 10.33 -0.81
N ASP A 487 4.95 9.71 0.34
CA ASP A 487 5.99 8.89 0.97
C ASP A 487 6.23 7.60 0.16
N PRO A 488 7.41 6.96 0.28
CA PRO A 488 7.75 5.82 -0.56
C PRO A 488 6.75 4.65 -0.49
N VAL A 489 6.07 4.45 0.64
CA VAL A 489 5.13 3.33 0.78
C VAL A 489 3.80 3.66 0.13
N ASP A 490 3.21 4.84 0.40
CA ASP A 490 2.00 5.29 -0.31
C ASP A 490 2.25 5.38 -1.82
N TYR A 491 3.44 5.86 -2.22
CA TYR A 491 3.88 5.92 -3.61
C TYR A 491 3.87 4.54 -4.26
N MET A 492 4.57 3.54 -3.72
CA MET A 492 4.65 2.21 -4.35
C MET A 492 3.28 1.54 -4.49
N GLU A 493 2.38 1.75 -3.52
CA GLU A 493 1.03 1.20 -3.60
C GLU A 493 0.18 1.87 -4.66
N MET A 494 0.24 3.20 -4.75
CA MET A 494 -0.51 3.94 -5.75
C MET A 494 0.10 3.80 -7.14
N ARG A 495 1.43 3.68 -7.23
CA ARG A 495 2.16 3.55 -8.48
C ARG A 495 1.76 2.31 -9.27
N ARG A 496 1.51 1.17 -8.60
CA ARG A 496 0.94 -0.03 -9.24
C ARG A 496 -0.42 0.25 -9.90
N ARG A 497 -1.21 1.14 -9.32
CA ARG A 497 -2.53 1.53 -9.87
C ARG A 497 -2.39 2.57 -10.97
N THR A 498 -1.59 3.62 -10.77
CA THR A 498 -1.41 4.69 -11.76
C THR A 498 -0.70 4.22 -13.01
N PHE A 499 0.23 3.26 -12.86
CA PHE A 499 0.83 2.54 -14.00
C PHE A 499 -0.18 1.69 -14.79
N GLY A 500 -1.34 1.34 -14.21
CA GLY A 500 -2.28 0.42 -14.82
C GLY A 500 -1.79 -1.03 -14.81
N SER A 501 -1.09 -1.45 -13.76
CA SER A 501 -0.49 -2.78 -13.68
C SER A 501 -1.51 -3.92 -13.80
N ASP A 502 -2.68 -3.79 -13.18
CA ASP A 502 -3.74 -4.80 -13.28
C ASP A 502 -4.38 -4.86 -14.67
N LEU A 503 -4.53 -3.70 -15.32
CA LEU A 503 -4.99 -3.59 -16.69
C LEU A 503 -4.01 -4.30 -17.64
N THR A 504 -2.72 -3.95 -17.57
CA THR A 504 -1.66 -4.49 -18.44
C THR A 504 -1.45 -5.99 -18.21
N ALA A 505 -1.43 -6.45 -16.96
CA ALA A 505 -1.41 -7.87 -16.63
C ALA A 505 -2.68 -8.59 -17.12
N GLY A 506 -3.82 -7.90 -17.12
CA GLY A 506 -5.09 -8.36 -17.67
C GLY A 506 -5.03 -8.65 -19.16
N LEU A 507 -4.29 -7.86 -19.95
CA LEU A 507 -4.21 -8.00 -21.41
C LEU A 507 -3.66 -9.36 -21.86
N CYS A 508 -2.64 -9.90 -21.19
CA CYS A 508 -2.15 -11.27 -21.46
C CYS A 508 -3.17 -12.35 -21.08
N ARG A 509 -3.99 -12.07 -20.07
CA ARG A 509 -4.97 -13.03 -19.54
C ARG A 509 -6.25 -13.10 -20.37
N LEU A 510 -6.52 -12.10 -21.22
CA LEU A 510 -7.67 -12.10 -22.13
C LEU A 510 -7.74 -13.37 -23.00
N ALA A 511 -6.61 -13.97 -23.34
CA ALA A 511 -6.51 -15.20 -24.13
C ALA A 511 -6.55 -16.50 -23.29
N HIS A 512 -6.48 -16.38 -21.97
CA HIS A 512 -6.23 -17.47 -21.02
C HIS A 512 -7.22 -17.47 -19.85
N GLU A 513 -8.41 -16.90 -20.06
CA GLU A 513 -9.49 -16.87 -19.07
C GLU A 513 -9.72 -18.27 -18.48
N ASP A 514 -9.92 -18.31 -17.16
CA ASP A 514 -10.27 -19.51 -16.37
C ASP A 514 -9.24 -20.67 -16.33
N ARG A 515 -7.99 -20.45 -16.77
CA ARG A 515 -6.94 -21.48 -16.61
C ARG A 515 -6.44 -21.64 -15.17
N ILE A 516 -6.51 -20.59 -14.36
CA ILE A 516 -6.05 -20.58 -12.98
C ILE A 516 -7.27 -20.29 -12.08
N PRO A 517 -7.57 -21.17 -11.10
CA PRO A 517 -8.68 -20.97 -10.19
C PRO A 517 -8.57 -19.65 -9.40
N PRO A 518 -9.68 -18.97 -9.09
CA PRO A 518 -9.69 -17.71 -8.35
C PRO A 518 -8.94 -17.76 -7.02
N GLU A 519 -9.10 -18.85 -6.28
CA GLU A 519 -8.46 -19.09 -4.99
C GLU A 519 -6.92 -19.13 -5.09
N VAL A 520 -6.39 -19.51 -6.25
CA VAL A 520 -4.93 -19.50 -6.50
C VAL A 520 -4.45 -18.07 -6.70
N TYR A 521 -5.20 -17.22 -7.41
CA TYR A 521 -4.90 -15.78 -7.52
C TYR A 521 -4.94 -15.06 -6.17
N GLU A 522 -5.79 -15.54 -5.26
CA GLU A 522 -5.90 -14.96 -3.92
C GLU A 522 -4.81 -15.45 -2.95
N SER A 523 -4.07 -16.49 -3.32
CA SER A 523 -2.98 -17.03 -2.51
C SER A 523 -1.85 -16.02 -2.32
N GLY A 524 -1.21 -16.06 -1.14
CA GLY A 524 -0.06 -15.20 -0.82
C GLY A 524 1.07 -15.26 -1.87
N PRO A 525 1.52 -16.45 -2.30
CA PRO A 525 2.56 -16.58 -3.32
C PRO A 525 2.17 -15.95 -4.67
N MET A 526 0.93 -16.13 -5.14
CA MET A 526 0.51 -15.57 -6.42
C MET A 526 0.39 -14.04 -6.38
N ARG A 527 -0.13 -13.48 -5.28
CA ARG A 527 -0.16 -12.03 -5.07
C ARG A 527 1.25 -11.44 -4.99
N SER A 528 2.14 -12.08 -4.24
CA SER A 528 3.54 -11.64 -4.14
C SER A 528 4.26 -11.67 -5.49
N LEU A 529 4.03 -12.72 -6.29
CA LEU A 529 4.57 -12.81 -7.66
C LEU A 529 4.04 -11.68 -8.55
N ALA A 530 2.73 -11.43 -8.52
CA ALA A 530 2.12 -10.35 -9.27
C ALA A 530 2.70 -9.00 -8.85
N ASN A 531 2.69 -8.70 -7.55
CA ASN A 531 3.25 -7.48 -6.97
C ASN A 531 4.71 -7.25 -7.40
N ALA A 532 5.57 -8.27 -7.31
CA ALA A 532 6.97 -8.15 -7.71
C ALA A 532 7.16 -7.83 -9.20
N ALA A 533 6.34 -8.44 -10.07
CA ALA A 533 6.39 -8.14 -11.51
C ALA A 533 5.91 -6.71 -11.81
N MET A 534 4.89 -6.24 -11.11
CA MET A 534 4.37 -4.87 -11.23
C MET A 534 5.38 -3.85 -10.71
N ASP A 535 5.96 -4.08 -9.54
CA ASP A 535 6.95 -3.21 -8.90
C ASP A 535 8.18 -3.05 -9.79
N TYR A 536 8.66 -4.14 -10.40
CA TYR A 536 9.76 -4.08 -11.36
C TYR A 536 9.44 -3.18 -12.56
N ALA A 537 8.27 -3.34 -13.18
CA ALA A 537 7.86 -2.54 -14.33
C ALA A 537 7.71 -1.06 -13.97
N CYS A 538 7.09 -0.77 -12.83
CA CYS A 538 6.89 0.60 -12.33
C CYS A 538 8.23 1.29 -12.04
N LEU A 539 9.11 0.66 -11.25
CA LEU A 539 10.41 1.22 -10.88
C LEU A 539 11.32 1.41 -12.09
N LEU A 540 11.25 0.49 -13.06
CA LEU A 540 11.98 0.63 -14.32
C LEU A 540 11.47 1.85 -15.11
N ASN A 541 10.14 2.02 -15.18
CA ASN A 541 9.54 3.16 -15.84
C ASN A 541 9.99 4.48 -15.17
N ASP A 542 9.95 4.56 -13.85
CA ASP A 542 10.38 5.76 -13.10
C ASP A 542 11.83 6.16 -13.42
N VAL A 543 12.74 5.19 -13.59
CA VAL A 543 14.13 5.47 -13.97
C VAL A 543 14.23 6.06 -15.38
N PHE A 544 13.44 5.58 -16.33
CA PHE A 544 13.45 6.06 -17.71
C PHE A 544 12.63 7.35 -17.90
N SER A 545 11.58 7.54 -17.11
CA SER A 545 10.68 8.69 -17.21
C SER A 545 11.08 9.85 -16.32
N TYR A 546 11.98 9.67 -15.33
CA TYR A 546 12.40 10.70 -14.39
C TYR A 546 12.69 12.06 -15.05
N GLN A 547 13.47 12.08 -16.13
CA GLN A 547 13.80 13.33 -16.82
C GLN A 547 12.56 13.96 -17.50
N LYS A 548 11.69 13.16 -18.11
CA LYS A 548 10.41 13.64 -18.67
C LYS A 548 9.57 14.26 -17.55
N GLU A 549 9.28 13.47 -16.53
CA GLU A 549 8.28 13.79 -15.51
C GLU A 549 8.75 14.86 -14.52
N ILE A 550 10.03 14.87 -14.12
CA ILE A 550 10.52 15.76 -13.07
C ILE A 550 11.25 16.99 -13.62
N GLU A 551 11.97 16.89 -14.74
CA GLU A 551 12.73 18.03 -15.28
C GLU A 551 11.93 18.86 -16.29
N TYR A 552 11.03 18.24 -17.06
CA TYR A 552 10.29 18.93 -18.13
C TYR A 552 8.82 19.18 -17.80
N GLU A 553 8.16 18.27 -17.08
CA GLU A 553 6.72 18.33 -16.82
C GLU A 553 6.36 18.75 -15.38
N GLY A 554 7.24 18.46 -14.41
CA GLY A 554 7.05 18.65 -12.97
C GLY A 554 7.20 20.07 -12.45
#